data_AF-R7ENE0-F1
#
_entry.id   AF-R7ENE0-F1
#
_cell.length_a   1.000
_cell.length_b   1.000
_cell.length_c   1.000
_cell.angle_alpha   90.00
_cell.angle_beta   90.00
_cell.angle_gamma   90.00
#
_symmetry.space_group_name_H-M   'P 1'
#
loop_
_entity.id
_entity.type
_entity.pdbx_description
1 polymer ?
#
loop_
_entity_poly.entity_id
_entity_poly.type
_entity_poly.pdbx_seq_one_letter_code
_entity_poly.pdbx_strand_id
1 'polypeptide(L)'
;MTIKEFSRLCGCNPQTLRYYDHVDLLKPVKVDSWTGYRYYDEDQALQYVKIKNLQMAGFSINEIRGLLDADNDTIFKAFSAKIKEQEDRLQKTREIRQSYLSEVQRMKEKVKEFRETVLSLMEDYDPTEEFGITADEYREIVDSLTTYLDTHEFTEGDFDYDLSDDGDAAREEPEYLNVLNNPDFEVIYEQHGWEHAREVIGKFTVPDDGKEYMLLFTISKDKENPTAFANTDLSVMLGANLKSRERTCQNSQKLGCNVTVSEDGQNHFWLLKRK
;
A
#
# COMPACT_ATOMS: atom_id res chain seq x y z
N MET A 1 52.71 -7.93 19.81
CA MET A 1 52.36 -8.10 18.37
C MET A 1 51.93 -6.76 17.80
N THR A 2 52.23 -6.44 16.54
CA THR A 2 51.67 -5.25 15.87
C THR A 2 50.16 -5.40 15.64
N ILE A 3 49.42 -4.30 15.48
CA ILE A 3 47.98 -4.35 15.17
C ILE A 3 47.63 -5.23 13.96
N LYS A 4 48.51 -5.32 12.94
CA LYS A 4 48.30 -6.15 11.75
C LYS A 4 48.46 -7.64 12.04
N GLU A 5 49.41 -8.00 12.90
CA GLU A 5 49.60 -9.38 13.34
C GLU A 5 48.45 -9.82 14.25
N PHE A 6 48.06 -8.97 15.21
CA PHE A 6 46.95 -9.23 16.11
C PHE A 6 45.61 -9.31 15.37
N SER A 7 45.36 -8.44 14.39
CA SER A 7 44.14 -8.52 13.58
C SER A 7 44.06 -9.82 12.77
N ARG A 8 45.21 -10.33 12.29
CA ARG A 8 45.28 -11.61 11.60
C ARG A 8 45.01 -12.78 12.55
N LEU A 9 45.54 -12.74 13.77
CA LEU A 9 45.27 -13.72 14.82
C LEU A 9 43.77 -13.77 15.16
N CYS A 10 43.16 -12.61 15.34
CA CYS A 10 41.75 -12.47 15.72
C CYS A 10 40.76 -12.53 14.55
N GLY A 11 41.23 -12.72 13.31
CA GLY A 11 40.39 -12.78 12.12
C GLY A 11 39.57 -11.50 11.84
N CYS A 12 40.13 -10.32 12.11
CA CYS A 12 39.45 -9.04 11.89
C CYS A 12 40.27 -8.03 11.08
N ASN A 13 39.60 -6.96 10.68
CA ASN A 13 40.26 -5.81 10.07
C ASN A 13 40.97 -4.98 11.16
N PRO A 14 42.22 -4.52 10.95
CA PRO A 14 42.88 -3.55 11.84
C PRO A 14 42.02 -2.35 12.24
N GLN A 15 41.11 -1.90 11.37
CA GLN A 15 40.18 -0.82 11.67
C GLN A 15 39.21 -1.15 12.81
N THR A 16 38.80 -2.41 12.96
CA THR A 16 37.98 -2.87 14.09
C THR A 16 38.71 -2.69 15.41
N LEU A 17 40.00 -3.02 15.46
CA LEU A 17 40.83 -2.84 16.66
C LEU A 17 41.09 -1.37 16.98
N ARG A 18 41.28 -0.52 15.96
CA ARG A 18 41.36 0.94 16.15
C ARG A 18 40.06 1.51 16.71
N TYR A 19 38.92 1.01 16.23
CA TYR A 19 37.62 1.39 16.75
C TYR A 19 37.46 0.95 18.21
N TYR A 20 37.82 -0.29 18.55
CA TYR A 20 37.77 -0.78 19.94
C TYR A 20 38.70 -0.03 20.89
N ASP A 21 39.88 0.39 20.43
CA ASP A 21 40.74 1.29 21.17
C ASP A 21 40.05 2.65 21.41
N HIS A 22 39.49 3.25 20.35
CA HIS A 22 38.80 4.54 20.42
C HIS A 22 37.59 4.54 21.36
N VAL A 23 36.82 3.45 21.39
CA VAL A 23 35.65 3.29 22.27
C VAL A 23 36.01 2.64 23.62
N ASP A 24 37.28 2.63 24.01
CA ASP A 24 37.75 2.08 25.30
C ASP A 24 37.28 0.65 25.58
N LEU A 25 37.15 -0.18 24.54
CA LEU A 25 36.68 -1.56 24.63
C LEU A 25 37.82 -2.58 24.67
N LEU A 26 38.87 -2.34 23.87
CA LEU A 26 40.09 -3.16 23.84
C LEU A 26 41.29 -2.26 23.53
N LYS A 27 42.01 -1.84 24.59
CA LYS A 27 43.16 -0.96 24.47
C LYS A 27 44.43 -1.73 24.10
N PRO A 28 45.31 -1.19 23.26
CA PRO A 28 46.64 -1.77 23.06
C PRO A 28 47.44 -1.70 24.36
N VAL A 29 48.27 -2.70 24.63
CA VAL A 29 49.20 -2.70 25.77
C VAL A 29 50.22 -1.57 25.65
N LYS A 30 50.61 -1.23 24.42
CA LYS A 30 51.55 -0.15 24.14
C LYS A 30 51.19 0.60 22.87
N VAL A 31 51.29 1.92 22.95
CA VAL A 31 51.30 2.82 21.79
C VAL A 31 52.67 3.46 21.70
N ASP A 32 53.34 3.32 20.56
CA ASP A 32 54.62 3.97 20.31
C ASP A 32 54.42 5.49 20.17
N SER A 33 55.12 6.27 20.99
CA SER A 33 54.93 7.72 21.09
C SER A 33 55.45 8.50 19.88
N TRP A 34 56.39 7.92 19.11
CA TRP A 34 57.01 8.58 17.95
C TRP A 34 56.28 8.26 16.65
N THR A 35 55.79 7.02 16.52
CA THR A 35 55.21 6.49 15.28
C THR A 35 53.71 6.25 15.36
N GLY A 36 53.13 6.24 16.57
CA GLY A 36 51.71 5.95 16.80
C GLY A 36 51.32 4.49 16.59
N TYR A 37 52.30 3.59 16.42
CA TYR A 37 52.04 2.16 16.25
C TYR A 37 51.47 1.52 17.51
N ARG A 38 50.47 0.67 17.32
CA ARG A 38 49.77 -0.04 18.40
C ARG A 38 50.26 -1.47 18.52
N TYR A 39 50.50 -1.89 19.75
CA TYR A 39 50.95 -3.22 20.10
C TYR A 39 49.99 -3.88 21.08
N TYR A 40 49.67 -5.14 20.80
CA TYR A 40 48.78 -5.99 21.59
C TYR A 40 49.53 -7.23 22.05
N ASP A 41 49.14 -7.78 23.20
CA ASP A 41 49.65 -9.05 23.71
C ASP A 41 48.72 -10.21 23.34
N GLU A 42 49.26 -11.44 23.35
CA GLU A 42 48.52 -12.64 22.97
C GLU A 42 47.32 -12.89 23.89
N ASP A 43 47.45 -12.62 25.19
CA ASP A 43 46.37 -12.77 26.19
C ASP A 43 45.15 -11.89 25.87
N GLN A 44 45.35 -10.78 25.18
CA GLN A 44 44.24 -9.91 24.74
C GLN A 44 43.35 -10.56 23.68
N ALA A 45 43.79 -11.66 23.06
CA ALA A 45 42.95 -12.45 22.16
C ALA A 45 41.76 -13.08 22.89
N LEU A 46 41.93 -13.48 24.17
CA LEU A 46 40.82 -13.99 24.98
C LEU A 46 39.77 -12.90 25.28
N GLN A 47 40.24 -11.69 25.58
CA GLN A 47 39.36 -10.53 25.75
C GLN A 47 38.60 -10.21 24.46
N TYR A 48 39.29 -10.28 23.30
CA TYR A 48 38.67 -10.12 22.00
C TYR A 48 37.58 -11.18 21.73
N VAL A 49 37.83 -12.46 22.05
CA VAL A 49 36.83 -13.53 21.91
C VAL A 49 35.62 -13.27 22.81
N LYS A 50 35.83 -12.82 24.06
CA LYS A 50 34.74 -12.44 24.97
C LYS A 50 33.88 -11.30 24.39
N ILE A 51 34.51 -10.25 23.86
CA ILE A 51 33.82 -9.15 23.18
C ILE A 51 32.96 -9.70 22.04
N LYS A 52 33.51 -10.57 21.18
CA LYS A 52 32.78 -11.11 20.03
C LYS A 52 31.59 -11.97 20.41
N ASN A 53 31.73 -12.81 21.43
CA ASN A 53 30.62 -13.63 21.91
C ASN A 53 29.47 -12.76 22.44
N LEU A 54 29.77 -11.68 23.16
CA LEU A 54 28.75 -10.74 23.64
C LEU A 54 28.10 -9.97 22.47
N GLN A 55 28.88 -9.55 21.47
CA GLN A 55 28.31 -8.93 20.27
C GLN A 55 27.36 -9.88 19.52
N MET A 56 27.75 -11.15 19.35
CA MET A 56 26.91 -12.17 18.71
C MET A 56 25.63 -12.45 19.50
N ALA A 57 25.67 -12.29 20.82
CA ALA A 57 24.49 -12.39 21.69
C ALA A 57 23.59 -11.14 21.66
N GLY A 58 23.92 -10.12 20.85
CA GLY A 58 23.09 -8.93 20.65
C GLY A 58 23.36 -7.79 21.63
N PHE A 59 24.45 -7.84 22.42
CA PHE A 59 24.85 -6.71 23.26
C PHE A 59 25.51 -5.61 22.42
N SER A 60 25.14 -4.36 22.70
CA SER A 60 25.77 -3.16 22.18
C SER A 60 27.17 -2.97 22.76
N ILE A 61 28.01 -2.21 22.07
CA ILE A 61 29.38 -1.87 22.52
C ILE A 61 29.37 -1.25 23.92
N ASN A 62 28.37 -0.41 24.23
CA ASN A 62 28.24 0.25 25.52
C ASN A 62 27.91 -0.76 26.64
N GLU A 63 27.01 -1.71 26.39
CA GLU A 63 26.70 -2.78 27.36
C GLU A 63 27.91 -3.68 27.59
N ILE A 64 28.64 -4.04 26.52
CA ILE A 64 29.82 -4.91 26.62
C ILE A 64 30.89 -4.32 27.54
N ARG A 65 31.12 -3.00 27.48
CA ARG A 65 32.13 -2.34 28.33
C ARG A 65 31.90 -2.62 29.82
N GLY A 66 30.64 -2.65 30.27
CA GLY A 66 30.28 -2.98 31.64
C GLY A 66 30.40 -4.46 32.01
N LEU A 67 30.47 -5.35 31.00
CA LEU A 67 30.48 -6.81 31.19
C LEU A 67 31.87 -7.46 31.04
N LEU A 68 32.87 -6.72 30.53
CA LEU A 68 34.21 -7.27 30.33
C LEU A 68 34.90 -7.63 31.64
N ASP A 69 34.73 -6.79 32.67
CA ASP A 69 35.33 -6.99 34.00
C ASP A 69 34.32 -7.52 35.04
N ALA A 70 33.09 -7.81 34.61
CA ALA A 70 32.04 -8.32 35.48
C ALA A 70 32.26 -9.81 35.81
N ASP A 71 31.75 -10.22 36.97
CA ASP A 71 31.76 -11.61 37.41
C ASP A 71 30.73 -12.45 36.64
N ASN A 72 30.86 -13.78 36.74
CA ASN A 72 30.02 -14.72 35.99
C ASN A 72 28.53 -14.57 36.32
N ASP A 73 28.16 -14.21 37.55
CA ASP A 73 26.76 -14.02 37.94
C ASP A 73 26.15 -12.77 37.28
N THR A 74 26.88 -11.65 37.25
CA THR A 74 26.46 -10.44 36.54
C THR A 74 26.33 -10.69 35.05
N ILE A 75 27.29 -11.40 34.44
CA ILE A 75 27.21 -11.78 33.03
C ILE A 75 25.98 -12.65 32.78
N PHE A 76 25.74 -13.68 33.59
CA PHE A 76 24.59 -14.57 33.42
C PHE A 76 23.25 -13.83 33.53
N LYS A 77 23.12 -12.91 34.49
CA LYS A 77 21.95 -12.03 34.63
C LYS A 77 21.76 -11.13 33.41
N ALA A 78 22.83 -10.54 32.89
CA ALA A 78 22.77 -9.73 31.68
C ALA A 78 22.29 -10.54 30.47
N PHE A 79 22.78 -11.77 30.31
CA PHE A 79 22.32 -12.69 29.25
C PHE A 79 20.84 -13.04 29.41
N SER A 80 20.40 -13.36 30.61
CA SER A 80 18.99 -13.68 30.87
C SER A 80 18.07 -12.49 30.57
N ALA A 81 18.49 -11.28 30.94
CA ALA A 81 17.78 -10.05 30.60
C ALA A 81 17.73 -9.83 29.08
N LYS A 82 18.84 -10.08 28.37
CA LYS A 82 18.90 -9.90 26.91
C LYS A 82 18.03 -10.90 26.16
N ILE A 83 18.02 -12.16 26.60
CA ILE A 83 17.14 -13.20 26.04
C ILE A 83 15.69 -12.76 26.19
N LYS A 84 15.29 -12.34 27.39
CA LYS A 84 13.93 -11.86 27.65
C LYS A 84 13.56 -10.66 26.77
N GLU A 85 14.46 -9.69 26.62
CA GLU A 85 14.25 -8.53 25.74
C GLU A 85 13.98 -8.97 24.28
N GLN A 86 14.77 -9.93 23.77
CA GLN A 86 14.58 -10.45 22.41
C GLN A 86 13.29 -11.26 22.28
N GLU A 87 12.92 -12.06 23.29
CA GLU A 87 11.64 -12.79 23.32
C GLU A 87 10.44 -11.82 23.31
N ASP A 88 10.48 -10.78 24.14
CA ASP A 88 9.45 -9.74 24.19
C ASP A 88 9.35 -8.99 22.86
N ARG A 89 10.48 -8.69 22.22
CA ARG A 89 10.50 -8.06 20.89
C ARG A 89 9.91 -8.97 19.82
N LEU A 90 10.27 -10.25 19.83
CA LEU A 90 9.72 -11.25 18.90
C LEU A 90 8.22 -11.40 19.08
N GLN A 91 7.74 -11.38 20.33
CA GLN A 91 6.32 -11.46 20.64
C GLN A 91 5.55 -10.25 20.10
N LYS A 92 6.07 -9.04 20.30
CA LYS A 92 5.48 -7.82 19.69
C LYS A 92 5.43 -7.88 18.17
N THR A 93 6.50 -8.34 17.52
CA THR A 93 6.52 -8.52 16.06
C THR A 93 5.43 -9.51 15.60
N ARG A 94 5.21 -10.60 16.36
CA ARG A 94 4.15 -11.57 16.06
C ARG A 94 2.75 -10.97 16.21
N GLU A 95 2.53 -10.16 17.24
CA GLU A 95 1.26 -9.47 17.49
C GLU A 95 0.93 -8.47 16.38
N ILE A 96 1.91 -7.66 15.96
CA ILE A 96 1.75 -6.72 14.84
C ILE A 96 1.38 -7.49 13.56
N ARG A 97 2.11 -8.56 13.25
CA ARG A 97 1.82 -9.40 12.08
C ARG A 97 0.41 -10.00 12.14
N GLN A 98 -0.03 -10.45 13.31
CA GLN A 98 -1.36 -11.03 13.49
C GLN A 98 -2.46 -9.97 13.33
N SER A 99 -2.27 -8.76 13.87
CA SER A 99 -3.19 -7.64 13.67
C SER A 99 -3.35 -7.35 12.18
N TYR A 100 -2.23 -7.19 11.47
CA TYR A 100 -2.20 -6.94 10.05
C TYR A 100 -2.95 -8.00 9.23
N LEU A 101 -2.66 -9.29 9.47
CA LEU A 101 -3.37 -10.38 8.78
C LEU A 101 -4.88 -10.36 9.07
N SER A 102 -5.29 -10.01 10.29
CA SER A 102 -6.70 -9.89 10.64
C SER A 102 -7.40 -8.71 9.96
N GLU A 103 -6.69 -7.60 9.76
CA GLU A 103 -7.19 -6.43 9.04
C GLU A 103 -7.35 -6.72 7.55
N VAL A 104 -6.34 -7.34 6.93
CA VAL A 104 -6.42 -7.80 5.53
C VAL A 104 -7.58 -8.77 5.34
N GLN A 105 -7.76 -9.73 6.26
CA GLN A 105 -8.88 -10.66 6.19
C GLN A 105 -10.24 -9.95 6.28
N ARG A 106 -10.38 -9.01 7.22
CA ARG A 106 -11.59 -8.19 7.37
C ARG A 106 -11.87 -7.35 6.11
N MET A 107 -10.84 -6.81 5.48
CA MET A 107 -10.98 -6.06 4.24
C MET A 107 -11.46 -6.97 3.10
N LYS A 108 -10.88 -8.17 2.97
CA LYS A 108 -11.33 -9.18 1.99
C LYS A 108 -12.81 -9.53 2.19
N GLU A 109 -13.24 -9.73 3.43
CA GLU A 109 -14.65 -9.99 3.76
C GLU A 109 -15.56 -8.82 3.36
N LYS A 110 -15.20 -7.58 3.70
CA LYS A 110 -15.96 -6.39 3.29
C LYS A 110 -16.05 -6.21 1.77
N VAL A 111 -14.96 -6.46 1.06
CA VAL A 111 -14.95 -6.41 -0.42
C VAL A 111 -15.90 -7.46 -0.99
N LYS A 112 -15.89 -8.68 -0.42
CA LYS A 112 -16.80 -9.75 -0.83
C LYS A 112 -18.26 -9.39 -0.56
N GLU A 113 -18.59 -8.89 0.63
CA GLU A 113 -19.93 -8.42 0.98
C GLU A 113 -20.40 -7.29 0.05
N PHE A 114 -19.52 -6.32 -0.24
CA PHE A 114 -19.80 -5.24 -1.18
C PHE A 114 -20.09 -5.79 -2.58
N ARG A 115 -19.28 -6.74 -3.05
CA ARG A 115 -19.50 -7.41 -4.34
C ARG A 115 -20.85 -8.13 -4.41
N GLU A 116 -21.19 -8.92 -3.39
CA GLU A 116 -22.49 -9.60 -3.31
C GLU A 116 -23.65 -8.60 -3.31
N THR A 117 -23.49 -7.48 -2.60
CA THR A 117 -24.47 -6.39 -2.58
C THR A 117 -24.63 -5.76 -3.96
N VAL A 118 -23.53 -5.45 -4.65
CA VAL A 118 -23.56 -4.87 -6.01
C VAL A 118 -24.26 -5.81 -7.00
N LEU A 119 -23.92 -7.10 -6.99
CA LEU A 119 -24.53 -8.08 -7.88
C LEU A 119 -26.03 -8.24 -7.61
N SER A 120 -26.44 -8.35 -6.34
CA SER A 120 -27.87 -8.39 -5.97
C SER A 120 -28.61 -7.14 -6.41
N LEU A 121 -28.03 -5.95 -6.20
CA LEU A 121 -28.60 -4.69 -6.65
C LEU A 121 -28.78 -4.65 -8.17
N MET A 122 -27.87 -5.27 -8.93
CA MET A 122 -27.97 -5.34 -10.38
C MET A 122 -28.99 -6.38 -10.85
N GLU A 123 -29.10 -7.54 -10.20
CA GLU A 123 -30.09 -8.57 -10.55
C GLU A 123 -31.53 -8.07 -10.39
N ASP A 124 -31.80 -7.25 -9.38
CA ASP A 124 -33.12 -6.68 -9.11
C ASP A 124 -33.44 -5.43 -9.95
N TYR A 125 -32.51 -4.95 -10.77
CA TYR A 125 -32.65 -3.73 -11.57
C TYR A 125 -33.22 -4.01 -12.96
N ASP A 126 -34.27 -3.27 -13.35
CA ASP A 126 -34.83 -3.30 -14.72
C ASP A 126 -34.35 -2.09 -15.53
N PRO A 127 -33.39 -2.26 -16.46
CA PRO A 127 -32.87 -1.17 -17.29
C PRO A 127 -33.71 -0.90 -18.53
N THR A 128 -34.81 -1.63 -18.77
CA THR A 128 -35.52 -1.62 -20.06
C THR A 128 -36.06 -0.24 -20.41
N GLU A 129 -36.71 0.44 -19.46
CA GLU A 129 -37.24 1.78 -19.70
C GLU A 129 -36.12 2.84 -19.77
N GLU A 130 -35.14 2.74 -18.88
CA GLU A 130 -34.12 3.76 -18.66
C GLU A 130 -33.01 3.77 -19.73
N PHE A 131 -32.55 2.59 -20.13
CA PHE A 131 -31.48 2.40 -21.11
C PHE A 131 -32.01 1.89 -22.46
N GLY A 132 -33.24 1.37 -22.53
CA GLY A 132 -33.80 0.83 -23.77
C GLY A 132 -33.18 -0.51 -24.18
N ILE A 133 -32.57 -1.24 -23.24
CA ILE A 133 -31.94 -2.55 -23.48
C ILE A 133 -32.86 -3.69 -23.08
N THR A 134 -32.74 -4.84 -23.74
CA THR A 134 -33.53 -6.02 -23.41
C THR A 134 -33.00 -6.75 -22.18
N ALA A 135 -33.85 -7.54 -21.52
CA ALA A 135 -33.45 -8.34 -20.35
C ALA A 135 -32.31 -9.34 -20.65
N ASP A 136 -32.23 -9.87 -21.89
CA ASP A 136 -31.15 -10.76 -22.29
C ASP A 136 -29.83 -9.99 -22.49
N GLU A 137 -29.87 -8.81 -23.13
CA GLU A 137 -28.69 -7.93 -23.25
C GLU A 137 -28.17 -7.47 -21.87
N TYR A 138 -29.09 -7.20 -20.93
CA TYR A 138 -28.70 -6.85 -19.57
C TYR A 138 -28.06 -8.02 -18.81
N ARG A 139 -28.54 -9.24 -19.00
CA ARG A 139 -27.93 -10.44 -18.40
C ARG A 139 -26.47 -10.60 -18.84
N GLU A 140 -26.18 -10.35 -20.11
CA GLU A 140 -24.79 -10.38 -20.62
C GLU A 140 -23.90 -9.33 -19.94
N ILE A 141 -24.43 -8.15 -19.62
CA ILE A 141 -23.72 -7.11 -18.87
C ILE A 141 -23.40 -7.58 -17.45
N VAL A 142 -24.39 -8.15 -16.75
CA VAL A 142 -24.21 -8.68 -15.39
C VAL A 142 -23.18 -9.83 -15.37
N ASP A 143 -23.24 -10.74 -16.34
CA ASP A 143 -22.28 -11.84 -16.48
C ASP A 143 -20.85 -11.33 -16.75
N SER A 144 -20.72 -10.29 -17.59
CA SER A 144 -19.44 -9.66 -17.86
C SER A 144 -18.84 -9.01 -16.62
N LEU A 145 -19.65 -8.27 -15.84
CA LEU A 145 -19.20 -7.67 -14.58
C LEU A 145 -18.83 -8.74 -13.55
N THR A 146 -19.63 -9.80 -13.44
CA THR A 146 -19.35 -10.93 -12.54
C THR A 146 -17.98 -11.54 -12.85
N THR A 147 -17.73 -11.82 -14.14
CA THR A 147 -16.44 -12.35 -14.62
C THR A 147 -15.28 -11.40 -14.31
N TYR A 148 -15.47 -10.08 -14.51
CA TYR A 148 -14.46 -9.08 -14.20
C TYR A 148 -14.11 -9.10 -12.70
N LEU A 149 -15.12 -9.10 -11.82
CA LEU A 149 -14.95 -9.12 -10.38
C LEU A 149 -14.35 -10.44 -9.87
N ASP A 150 -14.61 -11.57 -10.52
CA ASP A 150 -13.95 -12.87 -10.23
C ASP A 150 -12.48 -12.89 -10.64
N THR A 151 -12.14 -12.24 -11.76
CA THR A 151 -10.76 -12.29 -12.30
C THR A 151 -9.82 -11.36 -11.54
N HIS A 152 -10.34 -10.32 -10.89
CA HIS A 152 -9.58 -9.30 -10.16
C HIS A 152 -9.65 -9.51 -8.64
N GLU A 153 -9.63 -10.76 -8.16
CA GLU A 153 -9.47 -11.03 -6.74
C GLU A 153 -8.18 -10.39 -6.21
N PHE A 154 -8.30 -9.63 -5.12
CA PHE A 154 -7.15 -9.05 -4.43
C PHE A 154 -6.20 -10.16 -3.97
N THR A 155 -5.00 -10.15 -4.51
CA THR A 155 -3.92 -11.04 -4.11
C THR A 155 -3.27 -10.52 -2.82
N GLU A 156 -2.58 -11.39 -2.06
CA GLU A 156 -1.84 -10.95 -0.87
C GLU A 156 -0.77 -9.89 -1.18
N GLY A 157 -0.30 -9.82 -2.43
CA GLY A 157 0.67 -8.82 -2.88
C GLY A 157 0.08 -7.41 -3.09
N ASP A 158 -1.24 -7.27 -3.22
CA ASP A 158 -1.88 -5.96 -3.43
C ASP A 158 -1.92 -5.10 -2.15
N PHE A 159 -1.57 -5.69 -1.01
CA PHE A 159 -1.49 -5.03 0.28
C PHE A 159 -0.05 -4.87 0.80
N ASP A 160 0.97 -5.13 -0.02
CA ASP A 160 2.36 -4.98 0.41
C ASP A 160 2.69 -3.49 0.62
N TYR A 161 2.41 -2.99 1.83
CA TYR A 161 2.79 -1.65 2.25
C TYR A 161 4.28 -1.66 2.56
N ASP A 162 5.06 -0.95 1.75
CA ASP A 162 6.43 -0.63 2.10
C ASP A 162 6.40 0.24 3.37
N LEU A 163 6.86 -0.33 4.48
CA LEU A 163 7.08 0.38 5.75
C LEU A 163 8.28 1.32 5.56
N SER A 164 8.09 2.34 4.73
CA SER A 164 9.02 3.47 4.66
C SER A 164 8.90 4.27 5.97
N ASP A 165 10.05 4.57 6.57
CA ASP A 165 10.19 5.37 7.81
C ASP A 165 9.96 6.88 7.54
N ASP A 166 9.72 7.23 6.28
CA ASP A 166 9.28 8.57 5.90
C ASP A 166 7.79 8.67 6.20
N GLY A 167 7.49 8.93 7.47
CA GLY A 167 6.23 9.51 7.88
C GLY A 167 6.07 10.85 7.18
N ASP A 168 5.51 10.82 5.97
CA ASP A 168 5.22 11.98 5.17
C ASP A 168 4.38 12.92 6.04
N ALA A 169 4.87 14.16 6.20
CA ALA A 169 4.03 15.25 6.67
C ALA A 169 2.94 15.43 5.61
N ALA A 170 1.82 14.71 5.79
CA ALA A 170 0.69 14.74 4.89
C ALA A 170 0.30 16.21 4.71
N ARG A 171 0.50 16.73 3.50
CA ARG A 171 -0.14 17.98 3.13
C ARG A 171 -1.63 17.70 3.18
N GLU A 172 -2.37 18.52 3.92
CA GLU A 172 -3.83 18.55 3.79
C GLU A 172 -4.13 18.89 2.33
N GLU A 173 -4.50 17.88 1.55
CA GLU A 173 -5.08 18.12 0.25
C GLU A 173 -6.50 18.65 0.47
N PRO A 174 -6.90 19.71 -0.25
CA PRO A 174 -8.27 20.18 -0.19
C PRO A 174 -9.21 19.06 -0.64
N GLU A 175 -10.11 18.63 0.24
CA GLU A 175 -11.16 17.69 -0.12
C GLU A 175 -12.16 18.36 -1.07
N TYR A 176 -12.10 18.01 -2.36
CA TYR A 176 -13.13 18.39 -3.32
C TYR A 176 -14.31 17.42 -3.19
N LEU A 177 -15.15 17.66 -2.17
CA LEU A 177 -16.37 16.87 -1.93
C LEU A 177 -17.32 16.86 -3.14
N ASN A 178 -17.21 17.85 -4.02
CA ASN A 178 -17.91 17.93 -5.30
C ASN A 178 -16.91 18.08 -6.45
N VAL A 179 -16.90 17.12 -7.37
CA VAL A 179 -15.99 17.08 -8.53
C VAL A 179 -16.17 18.28 -9.46
N LEU A 180 -17.36 18.88 -9.52
CA LEU A 180 -17.61 20.10 -10.31
C LEU A 180 -16.77 21.28 -9.82
N ASN A 181 -16.36 21.27 -8.54
CA ASN A 181 -15.52 22.32 -7.95
C ASN A 181 -14.02 22.00 -8.05
N ASN A 182 -13.66 20.86 -8.64
CA ASN A 182 -12.27 20.46 -8.76
C ASN A 182 -11.59 21.21 -9.93
N PRO A 183 -10.53 22.00 -9.69
CA PRO A 183 -9.86 22.78 -10.72
C PRO A 183 -9.17 21.92 -11.80
N ASP A 184 -8.90 20.65 -11.52
CA ASP A 184 -8.24 19.70 -12.43
C ASP A 184 -9.19 19.18 -13.52
N PHE A 185 -10.49 19.36 -13.35
CA PHE A 185 -11.50 18.95 -14.32
C PHE A 185 -12.09 20.16 -15.06
N GLU A 186 -12.49 19.94 -16.31
CA GLU A 186 -13.31 20.86 -17.09
C GLU A 186 -14.59 20.17 -17.54
N VAL A 187 -15.72 20.87 -17.42
CA VAL A 187 -17.01 20.40 -17.96
C VAL A 187 -16.99 20.63 -19.46
N ILE A 188 -17.12 19.55 -20.24
CA ILE A 188 -17.14 19.60 -21.70
C ILE A 188 -18.53 19.38 -22.30
N TYR A 189 -19.46 18.83 -21.51
CA TYR A 189 -20.85 18.66 -21.90
C TYR A 189 -21.75 18.62 -20.65
N GLU A 190 -22.96 19.18 -20.76
CA GLU A 190 -23.98 19.10 -19.71
C GLU A 190 -25.38 18.97 -20.31
N GLN A 191 -26.27 18.26 -19.62
CA GLN A 191 -27.68 18.14 -19.97
C GLN A 191 -28.55 17.99 -18.72
N HIS A 192 -29.71 18.64 -18.72
CA HIS A 192 -30.63 18.68 -17.59
C HIS A 192 -32.05 18.35 -18.01
N GLY A 193 -32.86 17.87 -17.06
CA GLY A 193 -34.30 17.62 -17.25
C GLY A 193 -34.62 16.46 -18.21
N TRP A 194 -33.75 15.47 -18.31
CA TRP A 194 -33.96 14.28 -19.14
C TRP A 194 -34.80 13.22 -18.40
N GLU A 195 -35.60 12.44 -19.13
CA GLU A 195 -36.46 11.42 -18.54
C GLU A 195 -35.77 10.05 -18.51
N HIS A 196 -35.06 9.66 -19.57
CA HIS A 196 -34.32 8.38 -19.61
C HIS A 196 -32.85 8.56 -20.01
N ALA A 197 -31.95 7.76 -19.41
CA ALA A 197 -30.51 7.80 -19.66
C ALA A 197 -30.15 7.68 -21.16
N ARG A 198 -30.88 6.85 -21.92
CA ARG A 198 -30.70 6.70 -23.38
C ARG A 198 -30.74 8.01 -24.17
N GLU A 199 -31.44 9.04 -23.66
CA GLU A 199 -31.53 10.36 -24.30
C GLU A 199 -30.25 11.18 -24.18
N VAL A 200 -29.37 10.83 -23.25
CA VAL A 200 -28.12 11.55 -22.96
C VAL A 200 -26.93 10.74 -23.47
N ILE A 201 -26.92 9.43 -23.18
CA ILE A 201 -25.81 8.51 -23.48
C ILE A 201 -25.50 8.47 -24.99
N GLY A 202 -26.53 8.48 -25.84
CA GLY A 202 -26.34 8.41 -27.30
C GLY A 202 -25.85 9.70 -27.98
N LYS A 203 -25.72 10.82 -27.23
CA LYS A 203 -25.39 12.14 -27.81
C LYS A 203 -23.91 12.44 -27.90
N PHE A 204 -23.06 11.67 -27.22
CA PHE A 204 -21.62 11.90 -27.19
C PHE A 204 -20.86 10.58 -27.26
N THR A 205 -19.57 10.66 -27.53
CA THR A 205 -18.67 9.51 -27.52
C THR A 205 -17.42 9.94 -26.77
N VAL A 206 -17.02 9.16 -25.77
CA VAL A 206 -15.79 9.43 -25.01
C VAL A 206 -14.60 9.13 -25.94
N PRO A 207 -13.71 10.11 -26.20
CA PRO A 207 -12.52 9.89 -27.01
C PRO A 207 -11.56 8.89 -26.34
N ASP A 208 -10.83 8.13 -27.15
CA ASP A 208 -9.70 7.29 -26.70
C ASP A 208 -8.38 8.08 -26.88
N ASP A 209 -8.27 9.22 -26.18
CA ASP A 209 -7.10 10.13 -26.23
C ASP A 209 -6.15 9.96 -25.04
N GLY A 210 -6.33 8.89 -24.23
CA GLY A 210 -5.54 8.62 -23.04
C GLY A 210 -5.81 9.58 -21.86
N LYS A 211 -6.73 10.54 -22.01
CA LYS A 211 -7.18 11.40 -20.92
C LYS A 211 -8.26 10.71 -20.09
N GLU A 212 -8.40 11.20 -18.86
CA GLU A 212 -9.37 10.71 -17.89
C GLU A 212 -10.69 11.47 -18.02
N TYR A 213 -11.79 10.74 -18.12
CA TYR A 213 -13.14 11.28 -18.21
C TYR A 213 -13.98 10.81 -17.04
N MET A 214 -14.86 11.68 -16.55
CA MET A 214 -15.81 11.36 -15.49
C MET A 214 -17.23 11.73 -15.91
N LEU A 215 -18.12 10.76 -15.80
CA LEU A 215 -19.56 10.91 -15.96
C LEU A 215 -20.15 11.23 -14.60
N LEU A 216 -20.83 12.37 -14.47
CA LEU A 216 -21.51 12.75 -13.24
C LEU A 216 -23.00 12.85 -13.50
N PHE A 217 -23.76 12.00 -12.83
CA PHE A 217 -25.22 12.00 -12.85
C PHE A 217 -25.75 12.44 -11.49
N THR A 218 -26.78 13.29 -11.52
CA THR A 218 -27.70 13.46 -10.39
C THR A 218 -29.06 12.98 -10.88
N ILE A 219 -29.65 12.00 -10.19
CA ILE A 219 -30.90 11.37 -10.59
C ILE A 219 -31.98 11.57 -9.54
N SER A 220 -33.22 11.67 -9.98
CA SER A 220 -34.40 11.79 -9.13
C SER A 220 -34.54 10.55 -8.21
N LYS A 221 -35.15 10.72 -7.04
CA LYS A 221 -35.25 9.65 -6.02
C LYS A 221 -36.04 8.43 -6.47
N ASP A 222 -36.91 8.62 -7.45
CA ASP A 222 -37.71 7.60 -8.12
C ASP A 222 -36.89 6.66 -9.02
N LYS A 223 -35.68 7.07 -9.44
CA LYS A 223 -34.73 6.18 -10.11
C LYS A 223 -33.97 5.39 -9.07
N GLU A 224 -34.65 4.37 -8.55
CA GLU A 224 -34.13 3.51 -7.51
C GLU A 224 -32.89 2.75 -8.02
N ASN A 225 -31.82 2.79 -7.21
CA ASN A 225 -30.53 2.10 -7.40
C ASN A 225 -29.45 2.81 -8.28
N PRO A 226 -28.81 3.87 -7.74
CA PRO A 226 -27.68 4.57 -8.38
C PRO A 226 -26.51 3.65 -8.77
N THR A 227 -26.26 2.60 -7.99
CA THR A 227 -25.17 1.65 -8.23
C THR A 227 -25.43 0.82 -9.48
N ALA A 228 -26.64 0.26 -9.63
CA ALA A 228 -27.02 -0.48 -10.82
C ALA A 228 -27.05 0.43 -12.05
N PHE A 229 -27.55 1.67 -11.90
CA PHE A 229 -27.51 2.68 -12.96
C PHE A 229 -26.07 2.97 -13.41
N ALA A 230 -25.16 3.27 -12.48
CA ALA A 230 -23.77 3.61 -12.80
C ALA A 230 -23.05 2.47 -13.52
N ASN A 231 -23.20 1.23 -13.04
CA ASN A 231 -22.56 0.07 -13.65
C ASN A 231 -23.17 -0.26 -15.02
N THR A 232 -24.48 -0.09 -15.19
CA THR A 232 -25.16 -0.24 -16.48
C THR A 232 -24.69 0.83 -17.46
N ASP A 233 -24.65 2.09 -17.05
CA ASP A 233 -24.18 3.20 -17.89
C ASP A 233 -22.73 3.02 -18.31
N LEU A 234 -21.83 2.67 -17.39
CA LEU A 234 -20.43 2.36 -17.72
C LEU A 234 -20.35 1.20 -18.71
N SER A 235 -21.12 0.13 -18.50
CA SER A 235 -21.12 -1.03 -19.39
C SER A 235 -21.69 -0.71 -20.76
N VAL A 236 -22.74 0.12 -20.83
CA VAL A 236 -23.33 0.62 -22.08
C VAL A 236 -22.38 1.61 -22.76
N MET A 237 -21.63 2.44 -22.05
CA MET A 237 -20.69 3.39 -22.65
C MET A 237 -19.41 2.71 -23.15
N LEU A 238 -18.89 1.76 -22.38
CA LEU A 238 -17.77 0.91 -22.80
C LEU A 238 -18.21 -0.08 -23.90
N GLY A 239 -19.45 -0.56 -23.82
CA GLY A 239 -20.08 -1.56 -24.68
C GLY A 239 -20.88 -1.02 -25.87
N ALA A 240 -21.23 0.26 -25.96
CA ALA A 240 -21.79 0.88 -27.18
C ALA A 240 -20.75 0.90 -28.33
N ASN A 241 -19.51 0.54 -28.01
CA ASN A 241 -18.46 0.16 -28.95
C ASN A 241 -18.48 -1.33 -29.38
N LEU A 242 -19.40 -2.17 -28.88
CA LEU A 242 -19.48 -3.61 -29.20
C LEU A 242 -19.88 -3.90 -30.65
N LYS A 243 -20.53 -2.94 -31.35
CA LYS A 243 -20.79 -3.07 -32.80
C LYS A 243 -19.65 -2.55 -33.68
N SER A 244 -18.65 -1.85 -33.12
CA SER A 244 -17.58 -1.19 -33.89
C SER A 244 -16.16 -1.69 -33.59
N ARG A 245 -15.94 -2.50 -32.56
CA ARG A 245 -14.59 -2.97 -32.20
C ARG A 245 -14.22 -4.30 -32.86
N GLU A 246 -13.60 -4.20 -34.04
CA GLU A 246 -12.52 -5.12 -34.38
C GLU A 246 -11.41 -5.02 -33.30
N ARG A 247 -10.85 -6.19 -32.97
CA ARG A 247 -9.88 -6.45 -31.89
C ARG A 247 -8.61 -5.57 -31.97
N THR A 248 -8.63 -4.34 -31.45
CA THR A 248 -7.38 -3.56 -31.24
C THR A 248 -7.62 -2.37 -30.31
N CYS A 249 -7.91 -2.59 -29.03
CA CYS A 249 -7.72 -1.53 -28.03
C CYS A 249 -6.96 -2.12 -26.85
N GLN A 250 -5.65 -1.84 -26.82
CA GLN A 250 -4.73 -2.23 -25.76
C GLN A 250 -4.63 -1.19 -24.64
N ASN A 251 -5.37 -0.07 -24.72
CA ASN A 251 -5.43 0.93 -23.67
C ASN A 251 -6.81 0.88 -23.00
N SER A 252 -6.85 0.64 -21.69
CA SER A 252 -8.06 0.77 -20.89
C SER A 252 -8.47 2.25 -20.87
N GLN A 253 -9.63 2.54 -21.44
CA GLN A 253 -10.21 3.88 -21.40
C GLN A 253 -10.46 4.25 -19.93
N LYS A 254 -9.87 5.35 -19.45
CA LYS A 254 -10.01 5.80 -18.05
C LYS A 254 -11.32 6.57 -17.89
N LEU A 255 -12.40 5.84 -17.65
CA LEU A 255 -13.76 6.36 -17.51
C LEU A 255 -14.30 6.04 -16.11
N GLY A 256 -14.65 7.09 -15.35
CA GLY A 256 -15.38 6.96 -14.10
C GLY A 256 -16.84 7.36 -14.27
N CYS A 257 -17.74 6.80 -13.46
CA CYS A 257 -19.12 7.23 -13.35
C CYS A 257 -19.50 7.41 -11.88
N ASN A 258 -20.08 8.56 -11.56
CA ASN A 258 -20.60 8.87 -10.24
C ASN A 258 -22.08 9.26 -10.38
N VAL A 259 -22.93 8.60 -9.61
CA VAL A 259 -24.37 8.81 -9.62
C VAL A 259 -24.81 9.19 -8.21
N THR A 260 -25.40 10.36 -8.09
CA THR A 260 -25.89 10.92 -6.83
C THR A 260 -27.37 11.22 -6.92
N VAL A 261 -28.02 11.42 -5.78
CA VAL A 261 -29.44 11.79 -5.74
C VAL A 261 -29.58 13.29 -5.97
N SER A 262 -30.47 13.67 -6.88
CA SER A 262 -30.77 15.08 -7.16
C SER A 262 -31.49 15.77 -6.01
N GLU A 263 -31.09 17.00 -5.71
CA GLU A 263 -31.71 17.86 -4.69
C GLU A 263 -32.99 18.53 -5.19
N ASP A 264 -33.08 18.85 -6.49
CA ASP A 264 -34.23 19.54 -7.08
C ASP A 264 -35.27 18.59 -7.70
N GLY A 265 -34.99 17.28 -7.66
CA GLY A 265 -35.85 16.23 -8.17
C GLY A 265 -35.80 16.06 -9.70
N GLN A 266 -34.96 16.81 -10.40
CA GLN A 266 -34.70 16.63 -11.83
C GLN A 266 -33.41 15.86 -12.08
N ASN A 267 -33.31 15.26 -13.26
CA ASN A 267 -32.11 14.55 -13.66
C ASN A 267 -31.11 15.49 -14.34
N HIS A 268 -29.85 15.45 -13.91
CA HIS A 268 -28.76 16.22 -14.53
C HIS A 268 -27.57 15.32 -14.84
N PHE A 269 -26.86 15.68 -15.90
CA PHE A 269 -25.68 14.99 -16.37
C PHE A 269 -24.58 16.00 -16.72
N TRP A 270 -23.36 15.71 -16.31
CA TRP A 270 -22.14 16.41 -16.70
C TRP A 270 -21.08 15.42 -17.18
N LEU A 271 -20.41 15.76 -18.27
CA LEU A 271 -19.20 15.10 -18.74
C LEU A 271 -17.99 15.97 -18.40
N LEU A 272 -17.12 15.42 -17.57
CA LEU A 272 -15.91 16.08 -17.11
C LEU A 272 -14.69 15.47 -17.78
N LYS A 273 -13.76 16.31 -18.20
CA LYS A 273 -12.46 15.92 -18.76
C LYS A 273 -11.35 16.43 -17.85
N ARG A 274 -10.37 15.58 -17.53
CA ARG A 274 -9.19 16.02 -16.79
C ARG A 274 -8.28 16.86 -17.69
N LYS A 275 -7.85 18.03 -17.19
CA LYS A 275 -7.04 19.00 -17.94
C LYS A 275 -5.68 18.41 -18.33
#